data_AF-A0AA39M6W8-F1
#
_entry.id   AF-A0AA39M6W8-F1
#
_cell.length_a   1.000
_cell.length_b   1.000
_cell.length_c   1.000
_cell.angle_alpha   90.00
_cell.angle_beta   90.00
_cell.angle_gamma   90.00
#
_symmetry.space_group_name_H-M   'P 1'
#
loop_
_entity.id
_entity.type
_entity.pdbx_description
1 polymer ?
#
loop_
_entity_poly.entity_id
_entity_poly.type
_entity_poly.pdbx_seq_one_letter_code
_entity_poly.pdbx_strand_id
1 'polypeptide(L)'
;MCFHSGPATKIVLREIGSNDFVVVRPADSIEMDRFIVRRPAKKASQLSSQDAAMPGAPQATEIDLDDTSNLLDNVDRVKEFFTLAKELDRVEPTIQQIFFDENAVPVDYKLVELPKDLADKFERGENFVLRGDHDDQPVLCTEDRTFLIKEAEISNSMIFADGLSLASGLTEGDVQLKLCPVRNIFWELTEIEHLSMNRLKDILREDELHWEETIESTTKKHTWEYLLDHVQMSEKQLKESLLSQPTVEVQGVFRWLSSDYRDRLINEITDLCDERDVADVNVDGVTFDALRNRLPTHICDQAIEWFLRDQCKPKDGEDGVYALDECQICRSKSSQLLRTTVQFNLEHFEQLVEKLLPVPMELKYEYLRGMALVTETMTTGKTVQYLAVEDLPENLKDRFQLLFSLKSPWKYSEVEPYLDDICASSKAKGQVLLRFCRCATINGEKTYFPAER
;
A
#
# COMPACT_ATOMS: atom_id res chain seq x y z
N MET A 1 19.58 -21.23 13.05
CA MET A 1 20.06 -19.84 13.16
C MET A 1 18.87 -18.96 12.84
N CYS A 2 18.32 -18.29 13.84
CA CYS A 2 17.20 -17.37 13.69
C CYS A 2 17.72 -16.09 13.06
N PHE A 3 17.37 -15.82 11.80
CA PHE A 3 17.53 -14.49 11.23
C PHE A 3 16.47 -13.59 11.87
N HIS A 4 16.93 -12.58 12.62
CA HIS A 4 16.06 -11.53 13.12
C HIS A 4 15.67 -10.64 11.92
N SER A 5 14.37 -10.40 11.75
CA SER A 5 13.89 -9.28 10.93
C SER A 5 14.44 -7.99 11.53
N GLY A 6 15.15 -7.21 10.73
CA GLY A 6 15.64 -5.89 11.13
C GLY A 6 14.47 -4.91 11.27
N PRO A 7 14.57 -3.92 12.17
CA PRO A 7 13.53 -2.90 12.33
C PRO A 7 13.43 -2.02 11.07
N ALA A 8 12.24 -1.49 10.78
CA ALA A 8 12.03 -0.50 9.71
C ALA A 8 13.12 0.60 9.69
N THR A 9 13.77 0.76 8.53
CA THR A 9 14.88 1.71 8.38
C THR A 9 14.35 3.14 8.32
N LYS A 10 14.62 3.93 9.37
CA LYS A 10 14.45 5.39 9.34
C LYS A 10 15.47 6.00 8.38
N ILE A 11 14.99 6.78 7.44
CA ILE A 11 15.81 7.38 6.41
C ILE A 11 16.17 8.82 6.80
N VAL A 12 17.43 9.19 6.67
CA VAL A 12 17.87 10.59 6.78
C VAL A 12 18.05 11.12 5.36
N LEU A 13 17.21 12.08 4.95
CA LEU A 13 17.36 12.74 3.64
C LEU A 13 17.95 14.13 3.78
N ARG A 14 18.68 14.56 2.75
CA ARG A 14 19.14 15.94 2.56
C ARG A 14 18.68 16.45 1.20
N GLU A 15 18.14 17.66 1.18
CA GLU A 15 17.74 18.35 -0.05
C GLU A 15 18.97 18.99 -0.72
N ILE A 16 19.06 18.88 -2.05
CA ILE A 16 20.03 19.63 -2.85
C ILE A 16 19.33 20.13 -4.14
N GLY A 17 18.85 21.37 -4.11
CA GLY A 17 18.71 22.28 -5.26
C GLY A 17 18.15 21.72 -6.58
N SER A 18 16.85 21.41 -6.62
CA SER A 18 15.88 21.56 -7.72
C SER A 18 14.64 20.76 -7.33
N ASN A 19 13.44 21.30 -7.55
CA ASN A 19 12.18 20.90 -6.90
C ASN A 19 11.69 19.45 -7.08
N ASP A 20 12.46 18.58 -7.74
CA ASP A 20 11.97 17.28 -8.22
C ASP A 20 12.65 16.08 -7.54
N PHE A 21 13.83 16.23 -6.93
CA PHE A 21 14.58 15.09 -6.37
C PHE A 21 15.12 15.32 -4.96
N VAL A 22 15.02 14.29 -4.12
CA VAL A 22 15.60 14.25 -2.77
C VAL A 22 16.68 13.17 -2.67
N VAL A 23 17.75 13.48 -1.94
CA VAL A 23 18.89 12.57 -1.76
C VAL A 23 18.75 11.78 -0.46
N VAL A 24 18.67 10.46 -0.60
CA VAL A 24 18.62 9.48 0.49
C VAL A 24 20.02 8.93 0.76
N ARG A 25 20.43 8.88 2.04
CA ARG A 25 21.56 8.04 2.48
C ARG A 25 21.03 6.83 3.29
N PRO A 26 21.09 5.60 2.76
CA PRO A 26 20.71 4.40 3.51
C PRO A 26 21.70 4.11 4.63
N ALA A 27 21.22 3.60 5.78
CA ALA A 27 22.09 3.13 6.85
C ALA A 27 22.89 1.87 6.46
N ASP A 28 22.32 1.02 5.59
CA ASP A 28 22.94 -0.21 5.04
C ASP A 28 22.66 -0.34 3.53
N SER A 29 23.58 0.14 2.69
CA SER A 29 23.36 0.28 1.23
C SER A 29 23.40 -1.03 0.44
N ILE A 30 23.95 -2.11 1.02
CA ILE A 30 24.21 -3.39 0.32
C ILE A 30 22.95 -4.26 0.22
N GLU A 31 22.01 -4.16 1.16
CA GLU A 31 20.78 -4.98 1.12
C GLU A 31 19.75 -4.45 0.12
N MET A 32 19.58 -3.13 0.01
CA MET A 32 18.50 -2.51 -0.78
C MET A 32 18.56 -2.77 -2.30
N ASP A 33 19.73 -3.03 -2.87
CA ASP A 33 19.91 -3.21 -4.32
C ASP A 33 19.29 -4.51 -4.87
N ARG A 34 18.92 -5.46 -4.01
CA ARG A 34 18.37 -6.78 -4.40
C ARG A 34 16.86 -6.78 -4.63
N PHE A 35 16.15 -5.76 -4.18
CA PHE A 35 14.68 -5.78 -4.03
C PHE A 35 13.93 -4.97 -5.10
N ILE A 36 14.60 -4.66 -6.21
CA ILE A 36 14.16 -3.60 -7.12
C ILE A 36 13.90 -4.15 -8.52
N VAL A 37 12.73 -3.84 -9.08
CA VAL A 37 12.35 -4.19 -10.45
C VAL A 37 12.92 -3.18 -11.43
N ARG A 38 13.80 -3.65 -12.32
CA ARG A 38 14.41 -2.84 -13.39
C ARG A 38 13.56 -2.83 -14.65
N ARG A 39 13.36 -1.65 -15.25
CA ARG A 39 12.85 -1.56 -16.62
C ARG A 39 14.00 -1.66 -17.63
N PRO A 40 13.83 -2.38 -18.75
CA PRO A 40 14.82 -2.38 -19.81
C PRO A 40 14.86 -1.03 -20.54
N ALA A 41 16.07 -0.50 -20.73
CA ALA A 41 16.32 0.74 -21.47
C ALA A 41 15.83 0.64 -22.94
N LYS A 42 15.12 1.68 -23.42
CA LYS A 42 14.85 1.85 -24.86
C LYS A 42 16.14 2.31 -25.55
N LYS A 43 16.63 1.54 -26.51
CA LYS A 43 17.83 1.87 -27.30
C LYS A 43 17.63 3.17 -28.07
N ALA A 44 18.34 4.22 -27.68
CA ALA A 44 18.57 5.39 -28.51
C ALA A 44 19.68 5.05 -29.53
N SER A 45 19.29 4.52 -30.68
CA SER A 45 20.18 4.38 -31.83
C SER A 45 19.64 5.22 -32.97
N GLN A 46 20.29 6.35 -33.25
CA GLN A 46 20.54 6.94 -34.58
C GLN A 46 20.84 8.43 -34.44
N LEU A 47 22.12 8.80 -34.50
CA LEU A 47 22.57 10.05 -35.09
C LEU A 47 23.98 9.82 -35.66
N SER A 48 24.05 9.94 -36.98
CA SER A 48 25.21 9.68 -37.82
C SER A 48 26.26 10.78 -37.71
N SER A 49 27.52 10.37 -37.56
CA SER A 49 28.71 11.20 -37.80
C SER A 49 28.78 11.62 -39.26
N GLN A 50 28.87 12.92 -39.53
CA GLN A 50 29.29 13.46 -40.83
C GLN A 50 30.49 14.37 -40.62
N ASP A 51 31.60 13.96 -41.21
CA ASP A 51 32.81 14.73 -41.45
C ASP A 51 32.53 15.91 -42.40
N ALA A 52 33.03 17.09 -42.06
CA ALA A 52 33.19 18.20 -42.99
C ALA A 52 34.46 18.97 -42.68
N ALA A 53 35.48 18.78 -43.52
CA ALA A 53 36.69 19.59 -43.54
C ALA A 53 36.47 20.86 -44.40
N MET A 54 36.96 22.01 -43.93
CA MET A 54 37.18 23.21 -44.75
C MET A 54 38.51 23.89 -44.35
N PRO A 55 39.28 24.48 -45.29
CA PRO A 55 40.65 24.92 -45.07
C PRO A 55 40.78 26.44 -44.82
N GLY A 56 41.81 26.82 -44.05
CA GLY A 56 42.45 28.15 -44.13
C GLY A 56 42.40 29.02 -42.87
N ALA A 57 43.46 29.00 -42.07
CA ALA A 57 43.88 30.11 -41.20
C ALA A 57 45.41 30.09 -40.99
N PRO A 58 46.07 31.24 -40.80
CA PRO A 58 47.54 31.35 -40.83
C PRO A 58 48.20 30.84 -39.55
N GLN A 59 49.44 30.38 -39.68
CA GLN A 59 50.31 29.87 -38.62
C GLN A 59 50.36 30.79 -37.39
N ALA A 60 49.83 30.30 -36.27
CA ALA A 60 50.19 30.76 -34.94
C ALA A 60 51.27 29.80 -34.41
N THR A 61 52.35 30.37 -33.89
CA THR A 61 53.46 29.71 -33.21
C THR A 61 52.99 28.56 -32.31
N GLU A 62 53.52 27.36 -32.56
CA GLU A 62 53.37 26.19 -31.71
C GLU A 62 53.87 26.52 -30.30
N ILE A 63 52.92 26.66 -29.37
CA ILE A 63 53.18 26.51 -27.94
C ILE A 63 53.00 25.02 -27.69
N ASP A 64 54.08 24.35 -27.31
CA ASP A 64 54.11 22.93 -26.96
C ASP A 64 53.19 22.71 -25.75
N LEU A 65 52.01 22.12 -25.99
CA LEU A 65 50.89 21.97 -25.05
C LEU A 65 50.85 20.57 -24.40
N ASP A 66 51.96 19.83 -24.47
CA ASP A 66 51.95 18.38 -24.23
C ASP A 66 52.04 17.94 -22.75
N ASP A 67 51.95 18.84 -21.77
CA ASP A 67 51.83 18.41 -20.37
C ASP A 67 50.96 19.32 -19.48
N THR A 68 49.70 19.46 -19.86
CA THR A 68 48.67 20.12 -19.02
C THR A 68 48.23 19.28 -17.82
N SER A 69 48.73 18.05 -17.68
CA SER A 69 48.40 17.15 -16.57
C SER A 69 48.77 17.73 -15.20
N ASN A 70 49.81 18.56 -15.15
CA ASN A 70 50.36 19.18 -13.94
C ASN A 70 49.74 20.55 -13.59
N LEU A 71 48.79 21.05 -14.39
CA LEU A 71 48.11 22.35 -14.18
C LEU A 71 46.89 22.23 -13.23
N LEU A 72 46.16 21.13 -13.32
CA LEU A 72 44.80 21.00 -12.76
C LEU A 72 44.77 21.00 -11.22
N ASP A 73 45.87 20.60 -10.57
CA ASP A 73 45.91 20.42 -9.12
C ASP A 73 46.44 21.67 -8.37
N ASN A 74 46.85 22.72 -9.09
CA ASN A 74 47.46 23.90 -8.46
C ASN A 74 46.95 25.22 -9.07
N VAL A 75 46.19 25.97 -8.27
CA VAL A 75 45.57 27.25 -8.66
C VAL A 75 46.61 28.28 -9.14
N ASP A 76 47.79 28.33 -8.53
CA ASP A 76 48.84 29.27 -8.93
C ASP A 76 49.37 28.97 -10.33
N ARG A 77 49.49 27.69 -10.70
CA ARG A 77 49.89 27.28 -12.05
C ARG A 77 48.83 27.60 -13.09
N VAL A 78 47.55 27.46 -12.75
CA VAL A 78 46.44 27.86 -13.62
C VAL A 78 46.47 29.38 -13.85
N LYS A 79 46.67 30.17 -12.78
CA LYS A 79 46.81 31.64 -12.88
C LYS A 79 48.02 32.02 -13.74
N GLU A 80 49.17 31.37 -13.58
CA GLU A 80 50.35 31.58 -14.41
C GLU A 80 50.09 31.27 -15.88
N PHE A 81 49.39 30.17 -16.19
CA PHE A 81 49.02 29.83 -17.57
C PHE A 81 48.13 30.89 -18.21
N PHE A 82 47.08 31.35 -17.53
CA PHE A 82 46.21 32.43 -18.03
C PHE A 82 46.95 33.76 -18.15
N THR A 83 47.95 34.00 -17.30
CA THR A 83 48.83 35.17 -17.39
C THR A 83 49.69 35.09 -18.66
N LEU A 84 50.30 33.94 -18.95
CA LEU A 84 51.09 33.69 -20.15
C LEU A 84 50.25 33.84 -21.43
N ALA A 85 48.99 33.39 -21.38
CA ALA A 85 48.03 33.54 -22.48
C ALA A 85 47.49 34.98 -22.63
N LYS A 86 47.78 35.90 -21.69
CA LYS A 86 47.22 37.26 -21.60
C LYS A 86 45.69 37.31 -21.51
N GLU A 87 45.09 36.26 -20.96
CA GLU A 87 43.64 36.14 -20.80
C GLU A 87 43.22 36.23 -19.33
N LEU A 88 44.15 36.32 -18.36
CA LEU A 88 43.83 36.38 -16.94
C LEU A 88 42.83 37.52 -16.60
N ASP A 89 43.00 38.70 -17.19
CA ASP A 89 42.12 39.86 -16.99
C ASP A 89 40.70 39.68 -17.59
N ARG A 90 40.48 38.59 -18.35
CA ARG A 90 39.20 38.24 -18.99
C ARG A 90 38.52 37.04 -18.32
N VAL A 91 39.12 36.50 -17.27
CA VAL A 91 38.60 35.35 -16.52
C VAL A 91 38.23 35.83 -15.11
N GLU A 92 37.05 35.46 -14.64
CA GLU A 92 36.59 35.77 -13.28
C GLU A 92 37.50 35.09 -12.22
N PRO A 93 37.70 35.70 -11.04
CA PRO A 93 38.72 35.27 -10.07
C PRO A 93 38.42 33.95 -9.35
N THR A 94 37.21 33.40 -9.48
CA THR A 94 36.81 32.17 -8.79
C THR A 94 37.29 30.94 -9.55
N ILE A 95 38.40 30.35 -9.09
CA ILE A 95 38.87 29.04 -9.55
C ILE A 95 38.32 27.97 -8.59
N GLN A 96 37.46 27.09 -9.11
CA GLN A 96 36.92 25.94 -8.38
C GLN A 96 37.67 24.68 -8.81
N GLN A 97 38.42 24.09 -7.89
CA GLN A 97 39.07 22.80 -8.11
C GLN A 97 38.08 21.69 -7.79
N ILE A 98 37.89 20.77 -8.73
CA ILE A 98 36.89 19.72 -8.64
C ILE A 98 37.62 18.38 -8.63
N PHE A 99 37.40 17.57 -7.61
CA PHE A 99 38.00 16.24 -7.52
C PHE A 99 36.97 15.18 -7.07
N PHE A 100 37.15 13.95 -7.56
CA PHE A 100 36.43 12.80 -7.05
C PHE A 100 37.14 12.28 -5.80
N ASP A 101 36.39 12.02 -4.74
CA ASP A 101 36.96 11.34 -3.57
C ASP A 101 37.29 9.90 -3.92
N GLU A 102 38.52 9.49 -3.62
CA GLU A 102 39.01 8.12 -3.82
C GLU A 102 38.16 7.08 -3.07
N ASN A 103 37.47 7.49 -1.99
CA ASN A 103 36.58 6.64 -1.21
C ASN A 103 35.09 6.79 -1.57
N ALA A 104 34.72 7.72 -2.45
CA ALA A 104 33.31 7.91 -2.81
C ALA A 104 32.84 6.80 -3.74
N VAL A 105 32.04 5.89 -3.19
CA VAL A 105 31.40 4.83 -3.96
C VAL A 105 30.03 5.33 -4.42
N PRO A 106 29.63 5.17 -5.69
CA PRO A 106 28.32 5.62 -6.21
C PRO A 106 27.07 5.03 -5.51
N VAL A 107 27.26 4.16 -4.53
CA VAL A 107 26.22 3.38 -3.83
C VAL A 107 25.76 4.09 -2.55
N ASP A 108 26.48 5.11 -2.09
CA ASP A 108 26.19 5.76 -0.82
C ASP A 108 24.93 6.64 -0.85
N TYR A 109 24.48 7.03 -2.04
CA TYR A 109 23.35 7.92 -2.23
C TYR A 109 22.36 7.36 -3.24
N LYS A 110 21.07 7.53 -2.96
CA LYS A 110 19.99 7.25 -3.91
C LYS A 110 19.16 8.51 -4.12
N LEU A 111 18.74 8.71 -5.36
CA LEU A 111 17.83 9.78 -5.74
C LEU A 111 16.40 9.28 -5.70
N VAL A 112 15.50 10.08 -5.12
CA VAL A 112 14.07 9.79 -5.10
C VAL A 112 13.34 10.98 -5.71
N GLU A 113 12.54 10.72 -6.72
CA GLU A 113 11.63 11.71 -7.29
C GLU A 113 10.42 11.85 -6.37
N LEU A 114 10.19 13.07 -5.88
CA LEU A 114 9.05 13.36 -5.02
C LEU A 114 8.07 14.31 -5.74
N PRO A 115 6.79 13.95 -5.85
CA PRO A 115 5.73 14.91 -6.15
C PRO A 115 5.79 16.09 -5.19
N LYS A 116 5.43 17.29 -5.67
CA LYS A 116 5.53 18.54 -4.90
C LYS A 116 4.89 18.45 -3.51
N ASP A 117 3.73 17.80 -3.39
CA ASP A 117 3.06 17.64 -2.11
C ASP A 117 3.87 16.79 -1.11
N LEU A 118 4.59 15.76 -1.59
CA LEU A 118 5.50 14.96 -0.77
C LEU A 118 6.79 15.71 -0.43
N ALA A 119 7.33 16.49 -1.37
CA ALA A 119 8.48 17.35 -1.11
C ALA A 119 8.14 18.38 -0.01
N ASP A 120 7.00 19.08 -0.12
CA ASP A 120 6.52 20.02 0.89
C ASP A 120 6.33 19.34 2.26
N LYS A 121 5.80 18.10 2.29
CA LYS A 121 5.68 17.29 3.53
C LYS A 121 7.06 16.98 4.12
N PHE A 122 8.00 16.58 3.26
CA PHE A 122 9.34 16.23 3.66
C PHE A 122 10.10 17.43 4.26
N GLU A 123 10.03 18.61 3.62
CA GLU A 123 10.65 19.85 4.09
C GLU A 123 10.14 20.31 5.47
N ARG A 124 8.88 19.99 5.80
CA ARG A 124 8.31 20.23 7.13
C ARG A 124 8.83 19.28 8.21
N GLY A 125 9.61 18.27 7.84
CA GLY A 125 10.13 17.25 8.75
C GLY A 125 9.15 16.11 9.05
N GLU A 126 8.17 15.87 8.18
CA GLU A 126 7.32 14.67 8.28
C GLU A 126 8.15 13.40 8.06
N ASN A 127 7.74 12.29 8.71
CA ASN A 127 8.48 11.03 8.62
C ASN A 127 8.12 10.27 7.35
N PHE A 128 9.15 9.77 6.66
CA PHE A 128 9.04 8.85 5.54
C PHE A 128 9.75 7.55 5.91
N VAL A 129 9.06 6.43 5.76
CA VAL A 129 9.54 5.12 6.22
C VAL A 129 9.51 4.13 5.06
N LEU A 130 10.61 3.43 4.83
CA LEU A 130 10.64 2.30 3.90
C LEU A 130 10.12 1.05 4.59
N ARG A 131 9.19 0.35 3.95
CA ARG A 131 8.59 -0.89 4.46
C ARG A 131 8.62 -2.02 3.42
N GLY A 132 8.80 -3.24 3.91
CA GLY A 132 8.84 -4.46 3.11
C GLY A 132 9.80 -5.49 3.71
N ASP A 133 9.40 -6.75 3.67
CA ASP A 133 10.25 -7.90 3.96
C ASP A 133 11.32 -8.06 2.85
N HIS A 134 12.29 -8.94 3.11
CA HIS A 134 13.35 -9.28 2.16
C HIS A 134 12.81 -9.75 0.79
N ASP A 135 11.65 -10.38 0.71
CA ASP A 135 11.15 -10.90 -0.57
C ASP A 135 10.14 -9.95 -1.25
N ASP A 136 9.91 -8.77 -0.66
CA ASP A 136 8.95 -7.80 -1.17
C ASP A 136 9.56 -6.80 -2.16
N GLN A 137 8.69 -6.13 -2.90
CA GLN A 137 9.02 -4.84 -3.52
C GLN A 137 8.88 -3.75 -2.47
N PRO A 138 9.91 -2.93 -2.19
CA PRO A 138 9.84 -1.95 -1.12
C PRO A 138 8.80 -0.86 -1.41
N VAL A 139 8.15 -0.38 -0.36
CA VAL A 139 7.24 0.77 -0.41
C VAL A 139 7.77 1.91 0.44
N LEU A 140 7.46 3.14 0.05
CA LEU A 140 7.65 4.33 0.85
C LEU A 140 6.32 4.70 1.50
N CYS A 141 6.30 4.76 2.83
CA CYS A 141 5.15 5.18 3.60
C CYS A 141 5.36 6.59 4.16
N THR A 142 4.34 7.42 3.97
CA THR A 142 4.12 8.62 4.80
C THR A 142 3.26 8.22 6.01
N GLU A 143 2.78 9.20 6.78
CA GLU A 143 1.82 8.93 7.87
C GLU A 143 0.51 8.30 7.34
N ASP A 144 0.07 8.71 6.15
CA ASP A 144 -1.28 8.42 5.63
C ASP A 144 -1.34 7.71 4.27
N ARG A 145 -0.24 7.69 3.51
CA ARG A 145 -0.18 7.11 2.16
C ARG A 145 1.01 6.19 1.97
N THR A 146 0.84 5.21 1.09
CA THR A 146 1.85 4.21 0.71
C THR A 146 2.14 4.29 -0.77
N PHE A 147 3.42 4.31 -1.14
CA PHE A 147 3.89 4.46 -2.51
C PHE A 147 4.78 3.29 -2.90
N LEU A 148 4.49 2.66 -4.03
CA LEU A 148 5.37 1.69 -4.65
C LEU A 148 6.60 2.39 -5.22
N ILE A 149 7.78 1.84 -4.92
CA ILE A 149 9.05 2.35 -5.44
C ILE A 149 9.39 1.61 -6.73
N LYS A 150 9.66 2.37 -7.79
CA LYS A 150 10.18 1.85 -9.06
C LYS A 150 11.51 2.47 -9.36
N GLU A 151 12.42 1.66 -9.89
CA GLU A 151 13.73 2.15 -10.31
C GLU A 151 13.71 2.51 -11.78
N ALA A 152 14.16 3.72 -12.06
CA ALA A 152 14.34 4.25 -13.39
C ALA A 152 15.81 4.58 -13.62
N GLU A 153 16.30 4.23 -14.82
CA GLU A 153 17.67 4.51 -15.25
C GLU A 153 17.67 5.71 -16.19
N ILE A 154 18.66 6.58 -16.03
CA ILE A 154 18.93 7.68 -16.96
C ILE A 154 20.20 7.41 -17.76
N SER A 155 20.28 7.92 -18.98
CA SER A 155 21.45 7.74 -19.85
C SER A 155 22.62 8.68 -19.50
N ASN A 156 22.35 9.73 -18.72
CA ASN A 156 23.32 10.76 -18.40
C ASN A 156 24.00 10.48 -17.07
N SER A 157 25.26 10.88 -16.94
CA SER A 157 25.98 10.79 -15.68
C SER A 157 25.52 11.87 -14.71
N MET A 158 25.20 11.49 -13.47
CA MET A 158 24.86 12.42 -12.40
C MET A 158 25.98 12.51 -11.36
N ILE A 159 26.25 13.72 -10.92
CA ILE A 159 27.28 14.02 -9.94
C ILE A 159 26.72 15.06 -8.98
N PHE A 160 26.80 14.81 -7.68
CA PHE A 160 26.55 15.84 -6.68
C PHE A 160 27.82 16.62 -6.39
N ALA A 161 27.69 17.94 -6.37
CA ALA A 161 28.72 18.86 -5.94
C ALA A 161 28.11 19.78 -4.87
N ASP A 162 28.58 19.65 -3.64
CA ASP A 162 28.17 20.55 -2.56
C ASP A 162 28.89 21.90 -2.70
N GLY A 163 28.18 23.02 -2.51
CA GLY A 163 28.77 24.36 -2.58
C GLY A 163 29.25 24.82 -3.96
N LEU A 164 28.77 24.20 -5.05
CA LEU A 164 29.10 24.62 -6.42
C LEU A 164 28.66 26.07 -6.65
N SER A 165 29.64 26.96 -6.83
CA SER A 165 29.40 28.37 -7.11
C SER A 165 29.26 28.56 -8.61
N LEU A 166 28.02 28.76 -9.07
CA LEU A 166 27.77 29.21 -10.44
C LEU A 166 28.21 30.68 -10.57
N ALA A 167 28.46 31.13 -11.80
CA ALA A 167 29.11 32.42 -12.11
C ALA A 167 28.50 33.68 -11.45
N SER A 168 27.28 33.59 -10.90
CA SER A 168 26.60 34.65 -10.15
C SER A 168 26.92 34.71 -8.65
N GLY A 169 27.65 33.75 -8.09
CA GLY A 169 27.93 33.61 -6.64
C GLY A 169 29.41 33.75 -6.27
N LEU A 170 30.12 34.66 -6.94
CA LEU A 170 31.57 34.81 -6.82
C LEU A 170 31.96 35.22 -5.39
N THR A 171 32.66 34.33 -4.69
CA THR A 171 33.45 34.67 -3.50
C THR A 171 34.93 34.63 -3.88
N GLU A 172 35.70 35.59 -3.38
CA GLU A 172 37.16 35.58 -3.54
C GLU A 172 37.75 34.42 -2.73
N GLY A 173 38.46 33.50 -3.38
CA GLY A 173 39.18 32.41 -2.72
C GLY A 173 39.30 31.14 -3.55
N ASP A 174 40.20 30.26 -3.12
CA ASP A 174 40.39 28.93 -3.69
C ASP A 174 39.33 27.99 -3.08
N VAL A 175 38.39 27.51 -3.91
CA VAL A 175 37.34 26.59 -3.46
C VAL A 175 37.63 25.20 -4.00
N GLN A 176 37.85 24.26 -3.07
CA GLN A 176 37.97 22.84 -3.39
C GLN A 176 36.61 22.16 -3.23
N LEU A 177 36.07 21.69 -4.35
CA LEU A 177 34.79 20.99 -4.42
C LEU A 177 35.00 19.49 -4.53
N LYS A 178 34.34 18.78 -3.63
CA LYS A 178 34.31 17.33 -3.62
C LYS A 178 33.12 16.84 -4.45
N LEU A 179 33.40 16.09 -5.51
CA LEU A 179 32.37 15.43 -6.30
C LEU A 179 31.99 14.09 -5.68
N CYS A 180 30.68 13.89 -5.55
CA CYS A 180 30.09 12.61 -5.20
C CYS A 180 29.41 12.04 -6.45
N PRO A 181 30.01 11.03 -7.10
CA PRO A 181 29.34 10.36 -8.21
C PRO A 181 28.08 9.66 -7.68
N VAL A 182 27.01 9.72 -8.45
CA VAL A 182 25.74 9.06 -8.12
C VAL A 182 25.48 8.02 -9.18
N ARG A 183 24.84 6.91 -8.83
CA ARG A 183 24.32 6.02 -9.86
C ARG A 183 23.36 6.78 -10.76
N ASN A 184 23.34 6.40 -12.04
CA ASN A 184 22.41 6.92 -13.05
C ASN A 184 21.01 6.33 -12.89
N ILE A 185 20.58 6.22 -11.65
CA ILE A 185 19.38 5.52 -11.22
C ILE A 185 18.68 6.39 -10.19
N PHE A 186 17.37 6.49 -10.31
CA PHE A 186 16.52 7.16 -9.34
C PHE A 186 15.26 6.33 -9.06
N TRP A 187 14.59 6.66 -7.97
CA TRP A 187 13.37 6.03 -7.52
C TRP A 187 12.16 6.89 -7.87
N GLU A 188 11.27 6.36 -8.68
CA GLU A 188 9.94 6.91 -8.97
C GLU A 188 8.94 6.36 -7.95
N LEU A 189 8.04 7.23 -7.48
CA LEU A 189 6.97 6.85 -6.57
C LEU A 189 5.64 6.73 -7.32
N THR A 190 4.95 5.60 -7.16
CA THR A 190 3.56 5.43 -7.61
C THR A 190 2.68 5.17 -6.41
N GLU A 191 1.70 6.05 -6.14
CA GLU A 191 0.75 5.83 -5.03
C GLU A 191 -0.04 4.53 -5.24
N ILE A 192 -0.17 3.75 -4.16
CA ILE A 192 -0.97 2.52 -4.16
C ILE A 192 -2.40 2.88 -3.75
N GLU A 193 -3.29 2.94 -4.74
CA GLU A 193 -4.71 3.30 -4.50
C GLU A 193 -5.47 2.22 -3.69
N HIS A 194 -5.11 0.95 -3.90
CA HIS A 194 -5.74 -0.20 -3.24
C HIS A 194 -4.66 -1.08 -2.60
N LEU A 195 -4.62 -1.07 -1.27
CA LEU A 195 -3.68 -1.87 -0.50
C LEU A 195 -4.19 -3.29 -0.34
N SER A 196 -3.28 -4.25 -0.53
CA SER A 196 -3.54 -5.67 -0.27
C SER A 196 -3.73 -5.89 1.22
N MET A 197 -4.81 -6.57 1.59
CA MET A 197 -5.10 -6.96 2.97
C MET A 197 -4.63 -8.38 3.27
N ASN A 198 -4.22 -9.14 2.26
CA ASN A 198 -3.88 -10.55 2.38
C ASN A 198 -2.81 -10.80 3.43
N ARG A 199 -1.67 -10.11 3.38
CA ARG A 199 -0.61 -10.36 4.36
C ARG A 199 -1.06 -10.04 5.79
N LEU A 200 -1.79 -8.95 6.01
CA LEU A 200 -2.32 -8.61 7.33
C LEU A 200 -3.27 -9.72 7.83
N LYS A 201 -4.18 -10.18 6.96
CA LYS A 201 -5.09 -11.29 7.26
C LYS A 201 -4.32 -12.57 7.57
N ASP A 202 -3.33 -12.93 6.75
CA ASP A 202 -2.53 -14.14 6.92
C ASP A 202 -1.79 -14.12 8.26
N ILE A 203 -1.08 -13.02 8.57
CA ILE A 203 -0.38 -12.85 9.86
C ILE A 203 -1.34 -13.00 11.03
N LEU A 204 -2.50 -12.34 11.00
CA LEU A 204 -3.42 -12.35 12.14
C LEU A 204 -4.24 -13.65 12.24
N ARG A 205 -4.46 -14.36 11.13
CA ARG A 205 -5.17 -15.65 11.10
C ARG A 205 -4.28 -16.83 11.46
N GLU A 206 -2.95 -16.68 11.46
CA GLU A 206 -2.04 -17.69 12.03
C GLU A 206 -2.36 -17.95 13.51
N ASP A 207 -2.96 -16.98 14.20
CA ASP A 207 -3.36 -17.09 15.59
C ASP A 207 -4.71 -16.42 15.91
N GLU A 208 -5.79 -17.00 15.40
CA GLU A 208 -7.14 -16.54 15.73
C GLU A 208 -7.48 -16.74 17.21
N LEU A 209 -8.17 -15.77 17.80
CA LEU A 209 -8.81 -15.90 19.10
C LEU A 209 -10.05 -16.79 18.95
N HIS A 210 -10.03 -17.92 19.65
CA HIS A 210 -11.15 -18.86 19.72
C HIS A 210 -12.00 -18.64 20.98
N TRP A 211 -13.26 -19.04 20.92
CA TRP A 211 -14.26 -18.78 21.97
C TRP A 211 -13.82 -19.20 23.38
N GLU A 212 -13.13 -20.32 23.48
CA GLU A 212 -12.71 -20.92 24.76
C GLU A 212 -11.36 -20.37 25.26
N GLU A 213 -10.68 -19.53 24.47
CA GLU A 213 -9.34 -19.08 24.77
C GLU A 213 -9.33 -17.88 25.72
N THR A 214 -8.50 -17.96 26.76
CA THR A 214 -8.19 -16.81 27.60
C THR A 214 -7.18 -15.89 26.93
N ILE A 215 -7.43 -14.60 27.06
CA ILE A 215 -6.76 -13.56 26.28
C ILE A 215 -5.32 -13.28 26.75
N GLU A 216 -4.96 -13.75 27.93
CA GLU A 216 -3.63 -13.63 28.54
C GLU A 216 -2.55 -14.51 27.86
N SER A 217 -2.79 -15.03 26.65
CA SER A 217 -1.82 -15.84 25.93
C SER A 217 -0.61 -15.00 25.50
N THR A 218 0.43 -14.94 26.35
CA THR A 218 1.64 -14.12 26.20
C THR A 218 2.62 -14.61 25.11
N THR A 219 2.24 -15.58 24.29
CA THR A 219 3.15 -16.18 23.28
C THR A 219 3.11 -15.48 21.92
N LYS A 220 2.22 -14.50 21.77
CA LYS A 220 1.87 -13.89 20.49
C LYS A 220 2.71 -12.65 20.21
N LYS A 221 2.97 -12.39 18.93
CA LYS A 221 3.96 -11.39 18.48
C LYS A 221 3.37 -10.28 17.62
N HIS A 222 2.06 -10.28 17.38
CA HIS A 222 1.42 -9.32 16.48
C HIS A 222 1.23 -7.96 17.17
N THR A 223 2.32 -7.35 17.63
CA THR A 223 2.31 -5.98 18.17
C THR A 223 2.21 -4.98 17.02
N TRP A 224 1.96 -3.71 17.37
CA TRP A 224 1.95 -2.61 16.40
C TRP A 224 3.23 -2.55 15.58
N GLU A 225 4.39 -2.63 16.24
CA GLU A 225 5.70 -2.58 15.59
C GLU A 225 5.91 -3.79 14.67
N TYR A 226 5.53 -4.99 15.12
CA TYR A 226 5.64 -6.19 14.32
C TYR A 226 4.80 -6.09 13.04
N LEU A 227 3.55 -5.64 13.14
CA LEU A 227 2.70 -5.46 11.98
C LEU A 227 3.26 -4.42 11.02
N LEU A 228 3.77 -3.30 11.53
CA LEU A 228 4.40 -2.26 10.73
C LEU A 228 5.67 -2.74 10.00
N ASP A 229 6.42 -3.67 10.58
CA ASP A 229 7.63 -4.21 9.94
C ASP A 229 7.31 -5.18 8.79
N HIS A 230 6.19 -5.92 8.86
CA HIS A 230 5.85 -6.96 7.88
C HIS A 230 4.75 -6.55 6.90
N VAL A 231 3.90 -5.58 7.23
CA VAL A 231 2.78 -5.14 6.39
C VAL A 231 3.12 -3.82 5.69
N GLN A 232 2.99 -3.81 4.37
CA GLN A 232 3.34 -2.67 3.51
C GLN A 232 2.24 -1.60 3.49
N MET A 233 2.02 -0.95 4.64
CA MET A 233 1.03 0.11 4.81
C MET A 233 1.61 1.28 5.61
N SER A 234 1.05 2.47 5.41
CA SER A 234 1.27 3.59 6.34
C SER A 234 0.62 3.30 7.69
N GLU A 235 1.02 4.04 8.72
CA GLU A 235 0.46 3.86 10.07
C GLU A 235 -1.06 4.08 10.09
N LYS A 236 -1.54 5.14 9.44
CA LYS A 236 -2.98 5.40 9.35
C LYS A 236 -3.71 4.30 8.59
N GLN A 237 -3.16 3.85 7.46
CA GLN A 237 -3.76 2.79 6.65
C GLN A 237 -3.79 1.46 7.40
N LEU A 238 -2.73 1.09 8.13
CA LEU A 238 -2.71 -0.12 8.96
C LEU A 238 -3.79 -0.05 10.06
N LYS A 239 -3.93 1.11 10.71
CA LYS A 239 -4.95 1.32 11.74
C LYS A 239 -6.36 1.18 11.19
N GLU A 240 -6.65 1.84 10.07
CA GLU A 240 -7.95 1.74 9.38
C GLU A 240 -8.24 0.31 8.93
N SER A 241 -7.23 -0.35 8.38
CA SER A 241 -7.26 -1.77 8.02
C SER A 241 -7.65 -2.65 9.21
N LEU A 242 -6.96 -2.54 10.36
CA LEU A 242 -7.28 -3.30 11.58
C LEU A 242 -8.70 -3.04 12.08
N LEU A 243 -9.16 -1.77 12.06
CA LEU A 243 -10.51 -1.40 12.50
C LEU A 243 -11.62 -1.99 11.63
N SER A 244 -11.37 -2.10 10.32
CA SER A 244 -12.30 -2.68 9.33
C SER A 244 -12.39 -4.20 9.37
N GLN A 245 -11.48 -4.86 10.09
CA GLN A 245 -11.42 -6.30 10.21
C GLN A 245 -11.96 -6.75 11.58
N PRO A 246 -12.30 -8.04 11.72
CA PRO A 246 -12.65 -8.62 13.02
C PRO A 246 -11.41 -8.80 13.90
N THR A 247 -10.73 -7.69 14.19
CA THR A 247 -9.52 -7.66 14.99
C THR A 247 -9.78 -6.92 16.30
N VAL A 248 -9.19 -7.44 17.38
CA VAL A 248 -9.16 -6.83 18.71
C VAL A 248 -7.72 -6.61 19.13
N GLU A 249 -7.46 -5.58 19.93
CA GLU A 249 -6.16 -5.33 20.52
C GLU A 249 -6.23 -5.63 22.01
N VAL A 250 -5.48 -6.63 22.48
CA VAL A 250 -5.42 -6.90 23.91
C VAL A 250 -3.98 -6.88 24.41
N GLN A 251 -3.74 -6.05 25.42
CA GLN A 251 -2.42 -5.86 26.03
C GLN A 251 -1.33 -5.50 24.99
N GLY A 252 -1.68 -4.71 23.97
CA GLY A 252 -0.76 -4.29 22.90
C GLY A 252 -0.54 -5.34 21.80
N VAL A 253 -1.31 -6.43 21.80
CA VAL A 253 -1.26 -7.49 20.78
C VAL A 253 -2.57 -7.53 20.00
N PHE A 254 -2.48 -7.47 18.68
CA PHE A 254 -3.62 -7.60 17.78
C PHE A 254 -3.96 -9.07 17.54
N ARG A 255 -5.25 -9.42 17.63
CA ARG A 255 -5.75 -10.78 17.42
C ARG A 255 -7.00 -10.79 16.55
N TRP A 256 -7.05 -11.74 15.64
CA TRP A 256 -8.20 -11.97 14.78
C TRP A 256 -9.28 -12.77 15.52
N LEU A 257 -10.52 -12.30 15.53
CA LEU A 257 -11.65 -13.07 16.06
C LEU A 257 -12.04 -14.15 15.04
N SER A 258 -11.88 -15.42 15.44
CA SER A 258 -12.30 -16.55 14.61
C SER A 258 -13.77 -16.45 14.20
N SER A 259 -14.15 -17.10 13.09
CA SER A 259 -15.56 -17.14 12.65
C SER A 259 -16.47 -17.72 13.74
N ASP A 260 -16.06 -18.81 14.41
CA ASP A 260 -16.80 -19.40 15.52
C ASP A 260 -16.97 -18.44 16.70
N TYR A 261 -15.91 -17.70 17.08
CA TYR A 261 -16.01 -16.69 18.15
C TYR A 261 -17.07 -15.64 17.80
N ARG A 262 -16.99 -15.08 16.59
CA ARG A 262 -17.92 -14.06 16.12
C ARG A 262 -19.35 -14.57 16.07
N ASP A 263 -19.56 -15.75 15.49
CA ASP A 263 -20.87 -16.36 15.38
C ASP A 263 -21.50 -16.58 16.76
N ARG A 264 -20.74 -17.12 17.73
CA ARG A 264 -21.22 -17.31 19.10
C ARG A 264 -21.53 -16.00 19.81
N LEU A 265 -20.63 -15.02 19.74
CA LEU A 265 -20.87 -13.72 20.38
C LEU A 265 -22.13 -13.05 19.83
N ILE A 266 -22.31 -13.07 18.51
CA ILE A 266 -23.49 -12.52 17.87
C ILE A 266 -24.74 -13.28 18.31
N ASN A 267 -24.70 -14.61 18.40
CA ASN A 267 -25.83 -15.41 18.89
C ASN A 267 -26.19 -15.05 20.34
N GLU A 268 -25.23 -15.06 21.25
CA GLU A 268 -25.45 -14.69 22.67
C GLU A 268 -26.11 -13.32 22.79
N ILE A 269 -25.64 -12.32 22.04
CA ILE A 269 -26.19 -10.96 22.13
C ILE A 269 -27.57 -10.85 21.47
N THR A 270 -27.80 -11.49 20.33
CA THR A 270 -29.14 -11.47 19.70
C THR A 270 -30.15 -12.24 20.53
N ASP A 271 -29.75 -13.34 21.18
CA ASP A 271 -30.63 -14.11 22.05
C ASP A 271 -31.03 -13.26 23.27
N LEU A 272 -30.09 -12.51 23.86
CA LEU A 272 -30.38 -11.54 24.91
C LEU A 272 -31.38 -10.45 24.47
N CYS A 273 -31.38 -10.05 23.19
CA CYS A 273 -32.33 -9.05 22.69
C CYS A 273 -33.78 -9.56 22.65
N ASP A 274 -33.98 -10.87 22.47
CA ASP A 274 -35.31 -11.51 22.44
C ASP A 274 -35.79 -11.95 23.84
N GLU A 275 -34.90 -11.91 24.85
CA GLU A 275 -35.24 -12.28 26.22
C GLU A 275 -36.16 -11.24 26.89
N ARG A 276 -37.39 -11.66 27.22
CA ARG A 276 -38.41 -10.77 27.81
C ARG A 276 -38.02 -10.16 29.15
N ASP A 277 -37.16 -10.82 29.91
CA ASP A 277 -36.73 -10.38 31.24
C ASP A 277 -35.48 -9.48 31.19
N VAL A 278 -34.96 -9.18 29.99
CA VAL A 278 -33.80 -8.33 29.75
C VAL A 278 -34.25 -7.01 29.10
N ALA A 279 -34.49 -5.99 29.91
CA ALA A 279 -34.96 -4.69 29.41
C ALA A 279 -33.82 -3.78 28.92
N ASP A 280 -32.59 -4.03 29.35
CA ASP A 280 -31.41 -3.19 29.12
C ASP A 280 -30.59 -3.58 27.87
N VAL A 281 -30.96 -4.67 27.19
CA VAL A 281 -30.38 -5.12 25.92
C VAL A 281 -31.54 -5.43 24.96
N ASN A 282 -31.67 -4.64 23.90
CA ASN A 282 -32.64 -4.89 22.83
C ASN A 282 -32.12 -4.33 21.50
N VAL A 283 -32.85 -4.63 20.41
CA VAL A 283 -32.47 -4.23 19.04
C VAL A 283 -32.26 -2.72 18.89
N ASP A 284 -33.04 -1.89 19.58
CA ASP A 284 -33.03 -0.43 19.45
C ASP A 284 -32.10 0.28 20.46
N GLY A 285 -31.55 -0.47 21.41
CA GLY A 285 -30.81 0.08 22.54
C GLY A 285 -29.96 -0.96 23.25
N VAL A 286 -28.66 -0.85 23.05
CA VAL A 286 -27.63 -1.63 23.73
C VAL A 286 -26.47 -0.72 24.13
N THR A 287 -25.88 -0.99 25.29
CA THR A 287 -24.69 -0.28 25.80
C THR A 287 -23.60 -1.27 26.14
N PHE A 288 -22.36 -0.81 26.18
CA PHE A 288 -21.22 -1.62 26.62
C PHE A 288 -21.47 -2.22 28.02
N ASP A 289 -21.90 -1.40 28.98
CA ASP A 289 -22.11 -1.84 30.36
C ASP A 289 -23.24 -2.89 30.47
N ALA A 290 -24.34 -2.71 29.73
CA ALA A 290 -25.42 -3.69 29.70
C ALA A 290 -24.92 -5.04 29.18
N LEU A 291 -24.19 -5.05 28.05
CA LEU A 291 -23.61 -6.28 27.52
C LEU A 291 -22.61 -6.90 28.49
N ARG A 292 -21.72 -6.10 29.09
CA ARG A 292 -20.70 -6.61 30.00
C ARG A 292 -21.28 -7.30 31.23
N ASN A 293 -22.38 -6.76 31.76
CA ASN A 293 -23.09 -7.30 32.92
C ASN A 293 -23.82 -8.62 32.62
N ARG A 294 -24.16 -8.89 31.36
CA ARG A 294 -24.91 -10.09 30.93
C ARG A 294 -24.01 -11.16 30.34
N LEU A 295 -22.95 -10.77 29.64
CA LEU A 295 -22.05 -11.68 28.97
C LEU A 295 -21.09 -12.36 29.96
N PRO A 296 -20.71 -13.63 29.70
CA PRO A 296 -19.74 -14.33 30.51
C PRO A 296 -18.42 -13.58 30.70
N THR A 297 -17.73 -13.83 31.82
CA THR A 297 -16.49 -13.11 32.16
C THR A 297 -15.32 -13.40 31.21
N HIS A 298 -15.33 -14.55 30.52
CA HIS A 298 -14.29 -14.90 29.55
C HIS A 298 -14.33 -14.06 28.27
N ILE A 299 -15.49 -13.46 27.96
CA ILE A 299 -15.61 -12.49 26.87
C ILE A 299 -14.93 -11.20 27.31
N CYS A 300 -13.92 -10.76 26.55
CA CYS A 300 -13.30 -9.48 26.82
C CYS A 300 -14.15 -8.30 26.37
N ASP A 301 -13.86 -7.20 27.03
CA ASP A 301 -14.31 -5.87 26.70
C ASP A 301 -14.05 -5.54 25.23
N GLN A 302 -12.88 -5.88 24.68
CA GLN A 302 -12.56 -5.59 23.28
C GLN A 302 -13.42 -6.36 22.27
N ALA A 303 -13.90 -7.56 22.62
CA ALA A 303 -14.83 -8.29 21.78
C ALA A 303 -16.23 -7.66 21.81
N ILE A 304 -16.65 -7.11 22.96
CA ILE A 304 -17.89 -6.34 23.09
C ILE A 304 -17.78 -5.05 22.28
N GLU A 305 -16.65 -4.33 22.38
CA GLU A 305 -16.37 -3.15 21.57
C GLU A 305 -16.35 -3.45 20.07
N TRP A 306 -15.78 -4.60 19.67
CA TRP A 306 -15.87 -5.08 18.29
C TRP A 306 -17.32 -5.27 17.86
N PHE A 307 -18.14 -5.96 18.66
CA PHE A 307 -19.56 -6.15 18.34
C PHE A 307 -20.29 -4.82 18.19
N LEU A 308 -20.12 -3.89 19.13
CA LEU A 308 -20.78 -2.58 19.07
C LEU A 308 -20.32 -1.74 17.86
N ARG A 309 -19.05 -1.88 17.45
CA ARG A 309 -18.52 -1.19 16.27
C ARG A 309 -19.01 -1.79 14.95
N ASP A 310 -19.05 -3.11 14.87
CA ASP A 310 -19.22 -3.86 13.62
C ASP A 310 -20.67 -4.26 13.35
N GLN A 311 -21.44 -4.53 14.40
CA GLN A 311 -22.79 -5.07 14.34
C GLN A 311 -23.86 -4.06 14.79
N CYS A 312 -23.47 -2.84 15.17
CA CYS A 312 -24.39 -1.81 15.64
C CYS A 312 -24.10 -0.45 15.01
N LYS A 313 -25.05 0.48 15.17
CA LYS A 313 -24.94 1.91 14.83
C LYS A 313 -25.10 2.74 16.10
N PRO A 314 -24.28 3.79 16.29
CA PRO A 314 -24.49 4.73 17.38
C PRO A 314 -25.85 5.40 17.20
N LYS A 315 -26.55 5.60 18.32
CA LYS A 315 -27.88 6.22 18.32
C LYS A 315 -27.76 7.74 18.40
N ASP A 316 -28.45 8.42 17.48
CA ASP A 316 -28.37 9.88 17.38
C ASP A 316 -28.82 10.55 18.69
N GLY A 317 -27.92 11.33 19.29
CA GLY A 317 -28.19 12.10 20.51
C GLY A 317 -28.07 11.32 21.82
N GLU A 318 -27.68 10.04 21.79
CA GLU A 318 -27.48 9.20 22.98
C GLU A 318 -26.05 8.63 22.99
N ASP A 319 -25.13 9.31 23.68
CA ASP A 319 -23.72 8.90 23.76
C ASP A 319 -23.57 7.55 24.47
N GLY A 320 -22.76 6.65 23.91
CA GLY A 320 -22.56 5.29 24.39
C GLY A 320 -23.75 4.33 24.22
N VAL A 321 -24.82 4.74 23.52
CA VAL A 321 -25.97 3.91 23.20
C VAL A 321 -25.95 3.54 21.72
N TYR A 322 -26.20 2.27 21.43
CA TYR A 322 -26.17 1.72 20.08
C TYR A 322 -27.48 1.00 19.77
N ALA A 323 -27.85 0.95 18.49
CA ALA A 323 -28.89 0.07 17.98
C ALA A 323 -28.24 -0.98 17.08
N LEU A 324 -28.72 -2.23 17.09
CA LEU A 324 -28.20 -3.27 16.20
C LEU A 324 -28.41 -2.84 14.74
N ASP A 325 -27.38 -3.05 13.91
CA ASP A 325 -27.46 -2.77 12.48
C ASP A 325 -28.10 -3.96 11.77
N GLU A 326 -29.36 -3.82 11.38
CA GLU A 326 -30.13 -4.86 10.66
C GLU A 326 -29.36 -5.46 9.47
N CYS A 327 -28.64 -4.63 8.71
CA CYS A 327 -27.84 -5.10 7.58
C CYS A 327 -26.71 -6.03 8.05
N GLN A 328 -25.96 -5.62 9.08
CA GLN A 328 -24.81 -6.38 9.57
C GLN A 328 -25.24 -7.65 10.30
N ILE A 329 -26.28 -7.59 11.13
CA ILE A 329 -26.83 -8.77 11.81
C ILE A 329 -27.35 -9.78 10.77
N CYS A 330 -28.10 -9.33 9.75
CA CYS A 330 -28.54 -10.21 8.67
C CYS A 330 -27.37 -10.85 7.93
N ARG A 331 -26.34 -10.07 7.61
CA ARG A 331 -25.11 -10.57 6.96
C ARG A 331 -24.41 -11.60 7.83
N SER A 332 -24.22 -11.34 9.11
CA SER A 332 -23.56 -12.25 10.04
C SER A 332 -24.31 -13.57 10.20
N LYS A 333 -25.62 -13.54 10.47
CA LYS A 333 -26.45 -14.75 10.60
C LYS A 333 -26.54 -15.54 9.29
N SER A 334 -26.68 -14.84 8.17
CA SER A 334 -26.66 -15.47 6.85
C SER A 334 -25.32 -16.14 6.56
N SER A 335 -24.21 -15.44 6.83
CA SER A 335 -22.85 -15.94 6.63
C SER A 335 -22.57 -17.17 7.49
N GLN A 336 -22.99 -17.15 8.77
CA GLN A 336 -22.92 -18.30 9.67
C GLN A 336 -23.60 -19.52 9.05
N LEU A 337 -24.86 -19.38 8.61
CA LEU A 337 -25.60 -20.48 7.96
C LEU A 337 -24.93 -20.94 6.66
N LEU A 338 -24.63 -20.01 5.76
CA LEU A 338 -24.05 -20.30 4.44
C LEU A 338 -22.70 -21.03 4.52
N ARG A 339 -21.91 -20.84 5.58
CA ARG A 339 -20.65 -21.58 5.79
C ARG A 339 -20.84 -23.02 6.26
N THR A 340 -22.03 -23.40 6.75
CA THR A 340 -22.29 -24.77 7.26
C THR A 340 -22.48 -25.83 6.18
N THR A 341 -22.75 -25.41 4.93
CA THR A 341 -22.97 -26.31 3.79
C THR A 341 -22.50 -25.64 2.51
N VAL A 342 -22.23 -26.45 1.49
CA VAL A 342 -21.82 -25.94 0.18
C VAL A 342 -22.93 -25.16 -0.50
N GLN A 343 -24.19 -25.57 -0.33
CA GLN A 343 -25.32 -24.97 -1.01
C GLN A 343 -26.63 -25.25 -0.26
N PHE A 344 -27.53 -24.28 -0.24
CA PHE A 344 -28.91 -24.40 0.24
C PHE A 344 -29.92 -24.25 -0.90
N ASN A 345 -31.10 -24.85 -0.71
CA ASN A 345 -32.30 -24.35 -1.37
C ASN A 345 -32.63 -22.95 -0.80
N LEU A 346 -32.96 -21.99 -1.68
CA LEU A 346 -33.13 -20.59 -1.29
C LEU A 346 -34.26 -20.38 -0.26
N GLU A 347 -35.43 -20.99 -0.48
CA GLU A 347 -36.59 -20.84 0.42
C GLU A 347 -36.30 -21.45 1.80
N HIS A 348 -35.62 -22.59 1.84
CA HIS A 348 -35.23 -23.19 3.11
C HIS A 348 -34.21 -22.32 3.86
N PHE A 349 -33.26 -21.72 3.13
CA PHE A 349 -32.30 -20.78 3.71
C PHE A 349 -33.00 -19.55 4.31
N GLU A 350 -33.93 -18.93 3.58
CA GLU A 350 -34.71 -17.78 4.07
C GLU A 350 -35.42 -18.11 5.39
N GLN A 351 -36.12 -19.24 5.44
CA GLN A 351 -36.82 -19.70 6.66
C GLN A 351 -35.90 -19.98 7.84
N LEU A 352 -34.64 -20.36 7.59
CA LEU A 352 -33.66 -20.56 8.66
C LEU A 352 -33.10 -19.23 9.16
N VAL A 353 -32.76 -18.31 8.25
CA VAL A 353 -32.26 -16.97 8.63
C VAL A 353 -33.32 -16.22 9.44
N GLU A 354 -34.58 -16.20 8.98
CA GLU A 354 -35.68 -15.54 9.69
C GLU A 354 -35.87 -16.04 11.13
N LYS A 355 -35.55 -17.31 11.40
CA LYS A 355 -35.62 -17.88 12.76
C LYS A 355 -34.44 -17.52 13.65
N LEU A 356 -33.33 -17.06 13.07
CA LEU A 356 -32.11 -16.68 13.79
C LEU A 356 -32.01 -15.18 14.04
N LEU A 357 -32.86 -14.37 13.40
CA LEU A 357 -32.87 -12.93 13.53
C LEU A 357 -33.67 -12.51 14.77
N PRO A 358 -33.17 -11.52 15.54
CA PRO A 358 -33.93 -10.95 16.65
C PRO A 358 -35.11 -10.13 16.11
N VAL A 359 -36.23 -10.12 16.83
CA VAL A 359 -37.41 -9.35 16.42
C VAL A 359 -37.14 -7.85 16.60
N PRO A 360 -37.48 -6.96 15.65
CA PRO A 360 -38.30 -7.17 14.45
C PRO A 360 -37.51 -7.24 13.13
N MET A 361 -36.24 -7.67 13.14
CA MET A 361 -35.40 -7.64 11.95
C MET A 361 -35.88 -8.59 10.85
N GLU A 362 -35.71 -8.18 9.60
CA GLU A 362 -36.07 -8.99 8.42
C GLU A 362 -34.92 -9.08 7.41
N LEU A 363 -34.78 -10.26 6.80
CA LEU A 363 -33.77 -10.48 5.75
C LEU A 363 -34.14 -9.69 4.48
N LYS A 364 -33.26 -8.77 4.07
CA LYS A 364 -33.34 -8.12 2.76
C LYS A 364 -32.27 -8.67 1.82
N TYR A 365 -32.67 -9.02 0.61
CA TYR A 365 -31.77 -9.57 -0.42
C TYR A 365 -30.58 -8.66 -0.75
N GLU A 366 -30.73 -7.35 -0.61
CA GLU A 366 -29.64 -6.40 -0.81
C GLU A 366 -28.50 -6.60 0.19
N TYR A 367 -28.79 -7.14 1.39
CA TYR A 367 -27.78 -7.44 2.42
C TYR A 367 -26.90 -8.63 2.02
N LEU A 368 -27.36 -9.51 1.13
CA LEU A 368 -26.59 -10.66 0.64
C LEU A 368 -25.65 -10.31 -0.53
N ARG A 369 -25.70 -9.08 -1.05
CA ARG A 369 -24.83 -8.65 -2.14
C ARG A 369 -23.36 -8.76 -1.73
N GLY A 370 -22.56 -9.35 -2.61
CA GLY A 370 -21.14 -9.59 -2.37
C GLY A 370 -20.84 -10.62 -1.28
N MET A 371 -21.85 -11.31 -0.72
CA MET A 371 -21.70 -12.34 0.32
C MET A 371 -22.24 -13.71 -0.11
N ALA A 372 -23.28 -13.73 -0.96
CA ALA A 372 -23.92 -14.96 -1.38
C ALA A 372 -24.18 -14.98 -2.89
N LEU A 373 -23.93 -16.16 -3.48
CA LEU A 373 -24.26 -16.43 -4.87
C LEU A 373 -25.60 -17.14 -4.97
N VAL A 374 -26.59 -16.47 -5.56
CA VAL A 374 -27.88 -17.07 -5.91
C VAL A 374 -27.84 -17.57 -7.35
N THR A 375 -28.17 -18.85 -7.54
CA THR A 375 -28.28 -19.49 -8.85
C THR A 375 -29.63 -20.16 -9.03
N GLU A 376 -30.06 -20.31 -10.27
CA GLU A 376 -31.29 -21.02 -10.60
C GLU A 376 -31.02 -21.98 -11.76
N THR A 377 -31.30 -23.27 -11.54
CA THR A 377 -31.21 -24.29 -12.59
C THR A 377 -32.53 -25.06 -12.69
N MET A 378 -32.81 -25.63 -13.86
CA MET A 378 -34.02 -26.44 -14.06
C MET A 378 -34.06 -27.70 -13.17
N THR A 379 -32.89 -28.19 -12.74
CA THR A 379 -32.77 -29.42 -11.96
C THR A 379 -32.84 -29.19 -10.45
N THR A 380 -32.25 -28.11 -9.94
CA THR A 380 -32.13 -27.83 -8.50
C THR A 380 -33.04 -26.69 -8.02
N GLY A 381 -33.71 -25.98 -8.93
CA GLY A 381 -34.43 -24.76 -8.61
C GLY A 381 -33.49 -23.63 -8.18
N LYS A 382 -34.00 -22.72 -7.37
CA LYS A 382 -33.23 -21.61 -6.79
C LYS A 382 -32.40 -22.10 -5.60
N THR A 383 -31.11 -21.85 -5.67
CA THR A 383 -30.15 -22.19 -4.63
C THR A 383 -29.29 -20.99 -4.26
N VAL A 384 -28.73 -21.03 -3.05
CA VAL A 384 -27.84 -20.00 -2.51
C VAL A 384 -26.62 -20.66 -1.88
N GLN A 385 -25.46 -20.05 -2.03
CA GLN A 385 -24.20 -20.52 -1.45
C GLN A 385 -23.34 -19.34 -1.00
N TYR A 386 -22.43 -19.61 -0.05
CA TYR A 386 -21.44 -18.63 0.39
C TYR A 386 -20.53 -18.23 -0.76
N LEU A 387 -20.37 -16.93 -0.97
CA LEU A 387 -19.38 -16.34 -1.86
C LEU A 387 -19.13 -14.92 -1.37
N ALA A 388 -18.17 -14.75 -0.46
CA ALA A 388 -17.89 -13.44 0.12
C ALA A 388 -16.78 -12.72 -0.63
N VAL A 389 -16.99 -11.43 -0.89
CA VAL A 389 -16.04 -10.57 -1.61
C VAL A 389 -14.69 -10.51 -0.89
N GLU A 390 -14.73 -10.51 0.44
CA GLU A 390 -13.56 -10.50 1.32
C GLU A 390 -12.69 -11.77 1.27
N ASP A 391 -13.23 -12.87 0.74
CA ASP A 391 -12.56 -14.17 0.58
C ASP A 391 -12.17 -14.44 -0.89
N LEU A 392 -12.47 -13.51 -1.81
CA LEU A 392 -12.08 -13.65 -3.21
C LEU A 392 -10.59 -13.31 -3.43
N PRO A 393 -9.92 -13.95 -4.40
CA PRO A 393 -8.54 -13.62 -4.75
C PRO A 393 -8.37 -12.14 -5.09
N GLU A 394 -7.38 -11.44 -4.56
CA GLU A 394 -7.12 -10.04 -4.94
C GLU A 394 -6.59 -9.93 -6.38
N ASN A 395 -5.89 -10.96 -6.88
CA ASN A 395 -5.46 -11.01 -8.26
C ASN A 395 -6.68 -11.12 -9.19
N LEU A 396 -6.90 -10.09 -10.01
CA LEU A 396 -8.04 -10.01 -10.93
C LEU A 396 -8.19 -11.25 -11.83
N LYS A 397 -7.09 -11.81 -12.34
CA LYS A 397 -7.14 -12.97 -13.23
C LYS A 397 -7.70 -14.19 -12.49
N ASP A 398 -7.17 -14.47 -11.30
CA ASP A 398 -7.59 -15.61 -10.49
C ASP A 398 -9.01 -15.41 -9.94
N ARG A 399 -9.37 -14.17 -9.58
CA ARG A 399 -10.74 -13.79 -9.20
C ARG A 399 -11.74 -14.10 -10.32
N PHE A 400 -11.50 -13.60 -11.53
CA PHE A 400 -12.41 -13.88 -12.65
C PHE A 400 -12.44 -15.36 -13.01
N GLN A 401 -11.31 -16.07 -12.92
CA GLN A 401 -11.29 -17.52 -13.12
C GLN A 401 -12.19 -18.23 -12.11
N LEU A 402 -12.13 -17.87 -10.82
CA LEU A 402 -13.00 -18.41 -9.78
C LEU A 402 -14.47 -18.04 -10.03
N LEU A 403 -14.79 -16.76 -10.25
CA LEU A 403 -16.16 -16.29 -10.49
C LEU A 403 -16.80 -17.01 -11.69
N PHE A 404 -16.07 -17.18 -12.80
CA PHE A 404 -16.57 -17.89 -13.97
C PHE A 404 -16.66 -19.41 -13.80
N SER A 405 -15.90 -19.99 -12.86
CA SER A 405 -16.03 -21.41 -12.50
C SER A 405 -17.31 -21.68 -11.69
N LEU A 406 -17.78 -20.70 -10.91
CA LEU A 406 -18.97 -20.81 -10.08
C LEU A 406 -20.26 -20.53 -10.86
N LYS A 407 -20.23 -19.54 -11.76
CA LYS A 407 -21.37 -19.18 -12.61
C LYS A 407 -20.87 -18.63 -13.95
N SER A 408 -21.55 -18.99 -15.02
CA SER A 408 -21.31 -18.41 -16.34
C SER A 408 -22.57 -18.53 -17.20
N PRO A 409 -23.01 -17.45 -17.87
CA PRO A 409 -22.46 -16.09 -17.82
C PRO A 409 -22.93 -15.28 -16.59
N TRP A 410 -22.37 -14.09 -16.40
CA TRP A 410 -22.76 -13.15 -15.35
C TRP A 410 -23.45 -11.90 -15.90
N LYS A 411 -24.50 -11.41 -15.24
CA LYS A 411 -25.02 -10.06 -15.48
C LYS A 411 -24.18 -9.02 -14.74
N TYR A 412 -24.22 -7.76 -15.19
CA TYR A 412 -23.53 -6.67 -14.49
C TYR A 412 -23.94 -6.58 -13.02
N SER A 413 -25.25 -6.56 -12.74
CA SER A 413 -25.83 -6.46 -11.40
C SER A 413 -25.43 -7.61 -10.47
N GLU A 414 -25.06 -8.76 -11.03
CA GLU A 414 -24.66 -9.94 -10.28
C GLU A 414 -23.17 -9.99 -9.99
N VAL A 415 -22.32 -9.56 -10.95
CA VAL A 415 -20.85 -9.62 -10.80
C VAL A 415 -20.27 -8.41 -10.09
N GLU A 416 -20.90 -7.24 -10.23
CA GLU A 416 -20.34 -5.98 -9.76
C GLU A 416 -20.10 -5.88 -8.24
N PRO A 417 -20.89 -6.54 -7.36
CA PRO A 417 -20.58 -6.54 -5.93
C PRO A 417 -19.28 -7.28 -5.58
N TYR A 418 -18.87 -8.26 -6.41
CA TYR A 418 -17.65 -9.04 -6.22
C TYR A 418 -16.38 -8.32 -6.67
N LEU A 419 -16.51 -7.03 -7.02
CA LEU A 419 -15.41 -6.15 -7.41
C LEU A 419 -15.32 -4.91 -6.51
N ASP A 420 -16.19 -4.77 -5.50
CA ASP A 420 -16.26 -3.57 -4.65
C ASP A 420 -14.98 -3.30 -3.87
N ASP A 421 -14.30 -4.35 -3.43
CA ASP A 421 -13.07 -4.29 -2.63
C ASP A 421 -11.84 -3.82 -3.44
N ILE A 422 -11.83 -4.07 -4.75
CA ILE A 422 -10.69 -3.79 -5.65
C ILE A 422 -10.97 -2.69 -6.68
N CYS A 423 -12.20 -2.17 -6.74
CA CYS A 423 -12.59 -1.13 -7.69
C CYS A 423 -13.39 -0.03 -6.98
N ALA A 424 -12.75 1.10 -6.72
CA ALA A 424 -13.36 2.25 -6.04
C ALA A 424 -14.56 2.91 -6.76
N SER A 425 -14.83 2.57 -8.03
CA SER A 425 -15.92 3.19 -8.78
C SER A 425 -16.53 2.28 -9.84
N SER A 426 -17.77 2.56 -10.23
CA SER A 426 -18.43 1.90 -11.36
C SER A 426 -17.65 2.02 -12.67
N LYS A 427 -16.87 3.11 -12.84
CA LYS A 427 -15.98 3.28 -13.99
C LYS A 427 -14.81 2.29 -13.95
N ALA A 428 -14.17 2.13 -12.79
CA ALA A 428 -13.10 1.16 -12.59
C ALA A 428 -13.59 -0.27 -12.81
N LYS A 429 -14.76 -0.63 -12.24
CA LYS A 429 -15.42 -1.92 -12.48
C LYS A 429 -15.66 -2.16 -13.98
N GLY A 430 -16.17 -1.16 -14.69
CA GLY A 430 -16.38 -1.25 -16.14
C GLY A 430 -15.09 -1.49 -16.93
N GLN A 431 -13.99 -0.81 -16.58
CA GLN A 431 -12.68 -1.02 -17.22
C GLN A 431 -12.13 -2.43 -16.96
N VAL A 432 -12.24 -2.91 -15.72
CA VAL A 432 -11.82 -4.26 -15.35
C VAL A 432 -12.64 -5.31 -16.09
N LEU A 433 -13.96 -5.18 -16.13
CA LEU A 433 -14.83 -6.10 -16.88
C LEU A 433 -14.52 -6.11 -18.38
N LEU A 434 -14.24 -4.95 -19.00
CA LEU A 434 -13.84 -4.90 -20.41
C LEU A 434 -12.48 -5.56 -20.68
N ARG A 435 -11.58 -5.56 -19.70
CA ARG A 435 -10.25 -6.16 -19.81
C ARG A 435 -10.27 -7.69 -19.63
N PHE A 436 -11.09 -8.19 -18.72
CA PHE A 436 -11.09 -9.61 -18.31
C PHE A 436 -12.28 -10.42 -18.84
N CYS A 437 -13.27 -9.78 -19.47
CA CYS A 437 -14.48 -10.44 -19.95
C CYS A 437 -14.82 -10.06 -21.39
N ARG A 438 -15.52 -10.94 -22.09
CA ARG A 438 -16.29 -10.59 -23.30
C ARG A 438 -17.66 -10.08 -22.86
N CYS A 439 -18.17 -9.03 -23.50
CA CYS A 439 -19.48 -8.46 -23.19
C CYS A 439 -20.43 -8.66 -24.38
N ALA A 440 -21.66 -9.11 -24.11
CA ALA A 440 -22.76 -9.09 -25.06
C ALA A 440 -24.00 -8.48 -24.40
N THR A 441 -24.90 -7.92 -25.22
CA THR A 441 -26.19 -7.42 -24.73
C THR A 441 -27.25 -8.50 -24.99
N ILE A 442 -27.82 -9.06 -23.92
CA ILE A 442 -28.88 -10.08 -23.99
C ILE A 442 -30.11 -9.49 -23.31
N ASN A 443 -31.24 -9.42 -24.03
CA ASN A 443 -32.49 -8.84 -23.53
C ASN A 443 -32.35 -7.41 -22.96
N GLY A 444 -31.44 -6.60 -23.54
CA GLY A 444 -31.18 -5.22 -23.11
C GLY A 444 -30.25 -5.09 -21.90
N GLU A 445 -29.78 -6.20 -21.32
CA GLU A 445 -28.84 -6.20 -20.19
C GLU A 445 -27.44 -6.63 -20.65
N LYS A 446 -26.39 -6.02 -20.07
CA LYS A 446 -25.01 -6.43 -20.32
C LYS A 446 -24.71 -7.73 -19.60
N THR A 447 -24.27 -8.71 -20.37
CA THR A 447 -23.89 -10.05 -19.92
C THR A 447 -22.42 -10.30 -20.24
N TYR A 448 -21.67 -10.75 -19.24
CA TYR A 448 -20.23 -10.97 -19.29
C TYR A 448 -19.91 -12.46 -19.36
N PHE A 449 -19.00 -12.80 -20.26
CA PHE A 449 -18.49 -14.14 -20.53
C PHE A 449 -16.98 -14.20 -20.29
N PRO A 450 -16.40 -15.37 -20.02
CA PRO A 450 -14.96 -15.53 -19.91
C PRO A 450 -14.25 -15.02 -21.17
N ALA A 451 -13.15 -14.30 -21.02
CA ALA A 451 -12.23 -14.09 -22.12
C ALA A 451 -11.53 -15.42 -22.44
N GLU A 452 -11.71 -15.96 -23.65
CA GLU A 452 -10.93 -17.14 -24.07
C GLU A 452 -9.43 -16.78 -24.09
N ARG A 453 -8.60 -17.74 -23.67
CA ARG A 453 -7.14 -17.61 -23.59
C ARG A 453 -6.49 -17.34 -24.93
#